data_AF-A0A947F894-F1
#
_entry.id   AF-A0A947F894-F1
#
_cell.length_a   1.000
_cell.length_b   1.000
_cell.length_c   1.000
_cell.angle_alpha   90.00
_cell.angle_beta   90.00
_cell.angle_gamma   90.00
#
_symmetry.space_group_name_H-M   'P 1'
#
loop_
_entity.id
_entity.type
_entity.pdbx_description
1 polymer ?
#
loop_
_entity_poly.entity_id
_entity_poly.type
_entity_poly.pdbx_seq_one_letter_code
_entity_poly.pdbx_strand_id
1 'polypeptide(L)'
;IQTDATPVEEPKNPDTCNLYQIFKLFANQQRVSEVLDLYVNGGAAYGYIKLELFDLISDYFTQARSKKAEFLADPAELHRILKDGAEKARERAVVTLDIVRQRVGVRY
;
A
#
# COMPACT_ATOMS: atom_id res chain seq x y z
N ILE A 1 11.89 10.01 4.72
CA ILE A 1 11.83 10.24 3.25
C ILE A 1 12.93 11.24 2.88
N GLN A 2 13.83 10.85 1.99
CA GLN A 2 14.93 11.71 1.52
C GLN A 2 14.36 12.87 0.67
N THR A 3 14.90 14.06 0.89
CA THR A 3 14.61 15.29 0.15
C THR A 3 15.94 16.02 -0.09
N ASP A 4 15.96 16.94 -1.06
CA ASP A 4 17.11 17.82 -1.28
C ASP A 4 17.21 18.91 -0.20
N ALA A 5 18.21 19.79 -0.33
CA ALA A 5 18.48 20.90 0.57
C ALA A 5 17.94 22.25 0.04
N THR A 6 17.00 22.23 -0.91
CA THR A 6 16.44 23.44 -1.54
C THR A 6 15.69 24.27 -0.48
N PRO A 7 16.04 25.55 -0.25
CA PRO A 7 15.39 26.44 0.73
C PRO A 7 13.87 26.51 0.56
N VAL A 8 13.11 26.78 1.62
CA VAL A 8 11.64 26.71 1.59
C VAL A 8 11.05 27.66 0.55
N GLU A 9 11.61 28.84 0.44
CA GLU A 9 11.20 29.94 -0.44
C GLU A 9 11.47 29.62 -1.91
N GLU A 10 12.40 28.71 -2.20
CA GLU A 10 12.76 28.33 -3.56
C GLU A 10 11.84 27.23 -4.11
N PRO A 11 11.50 27.31 -5.41
CA PRO A 11 10.69 26.31 -6.09
C PRO A 11 11.40 24.95 -6.10
N LYS A 12 10.60 23.89 -6.11
CA LYS A 12 11.01 22.49 -6.06
C LYS A 12 10.36 21.72 -7.19
N ASN A 13 11.05 20.69 -7.67
CA ASN A 13 10.50 19.83 -8.70
C ASN A 13 9.66 18.68 -8.07
N PRO A 14 8.32 18.69 -8.21
CA PRO A 14 7.47 17.62 -7.68
C PRO A 14 7.70 16.26 -8.35
N ASP A 15 8.13 16.24 -9.62
CA ASP A 15 8.30 15.01 -10.40
C ASP A 15 9.50 14.18 -9.94
N THR A 16 10.54 14.84 -9.43
CA THR A 16 11.74 14.17 -8.90
C THR A 16 11.70 13.98 -7.38
N CYS A 17 10.72 14.55 -6.68
CA CYS A 17 10.62 14.50 -5.24
C CYS A 17 9.75 13.33 -4.74
N ASN A 18 10.40 12.33 -4.15
CA ASN A 18 9.72 11.16 -3.55
C ASN A 18 8.67 11.54 -2.50
N LEU A 19 8.89 12.62 -1.74
CA LEU A 19 7.93 13.08 -0.74
C LEU A 19 6.59 13.44 -1.39
N TYR A 20 6.60 14.22 -2.47
CA TYR A 20 5.40 14.60 -3.20
C TYR A 20 4.74 13.40 -3.88
N GLN A 21 5.53 12.53 -4.51
CA GLN A 21 5.02 11.32 -5.19
C GLN A 21 4.31 10.36 -4.25
N ILE A 22 4.75 10.25 -2.99
CA ILE A 22 4.07 9.45 -1.97
C ILE A 22 2.87 10.22 -1.41
N PHE A 23 3.01 11.52 -1.15
CA PHE A 23 1.96 12.36 -0.57
C PHE A 23 0.65 12.30 -1.37
N LYS A 24 0.72 12.38 -2.70
CA LYS A 24 -0.46 12.32 -3.59
C LYS A 24 -1.24 11.01 -3.53
N LEU A 25 -0.68 9.94 -2.96
CA LEU A 25 -1.36 8.65 -2.82
C LEU A 25 -2.30 8.63 -1.61
N PHE A 26 -2.09 9.52 -0.63
CA PHE A 26 -2.82 9.53 0.64
C PHE A 26 -3.64 10.79 0.86
N ALA A 27 -3.16 11.94 0.37
CA ALA A 27 -3.88 13.21 0.51
C ALA A 27 -5.08 13.30 -0.45
N ASN A 28 -6.06 14.12 -0.10
CA ASN A 28 -7.17 14.44 -1.00
C ASN A 28 -6.72 15.36 -2.15
N GLN A 29 -7.50 15.41 -3.24
CA GLN A 29 -7.12 16.14 -4.46
C GLN A 29 -6.87 17.63 -4.23
N GLN A 30 -7.69 18.28 -3.38
CA GLN A 30 -7.53 19.69 -3.05
C GLN A 30 -6.16 19.93 -2.41
N ARG A 31 -5.82 19.14 -1.39
CA ARG A 31 -4.57 19.29 -0.68
C ARG A 31 -3.35 18.96 -1.54
N VAL A 32 -3.47 17.99 -2.45
CA VAL A 32 -2.43 17.71 -3.44
C VAL A 32 -2.17 18.93 -4.34
N SER A 33 -3.23 19.61 -4.80
CA SER A 33 -3.09 20.84 -5.60
C SER A 33 -2.42 21.96 -4.81
N GLU A 34 -2.82 22.17 -3.56
CA GLU A 34 -2.21 23.20 -2.70
C GLU A 34 -0.71 22.93 -2.48
N VAL A 35 -0.35 21.67 -2.20
CA VAL A 35 1.05 21.29 -2.03
C VAL A 35 1.82 21.41 -3.34
N LEU A 36 1.21 21.07 -4.48
CA LEU A 36 1.82 21.28 -5.79
C LEU A 36 2.16 22.76 -6.02
N ASP A 37 1.23 23.65 -5.71
CA ASP A 37 1.43 25.10 -5.85
C ASP A 37 2.58 25.58 -4.96
N LEU A 38 2.69 25.08 -3.73
CA LEU A 38 3.82 25.37 -2.83
C LEU A 38 5.15 24.82 -3.36
N TYR A 39 5.15 23.71 -4.08
CA TYR A 39 6.35 23.17 -4.71
C TYR A 39 6.77 24.07 -5.88
N VAL A 40 5.85 24.39 -6.79
CA VAL A 40 6.19 25.10 -8.04
C VAL A 40 6.48 26.58 -7.82
N ASN A 41 5.82 27.22 -6.85
CA ASN A 41 5.94 28.66 -6.61
C ASN A 41 6.84 29.00 -5.40
N GLY A 42 7.36 27.99 -4.70
CA GLY A 42 8.03 28.16 -3.41
C GLY A 42 7.05 28.18 -2.23
N GLY A 43 7.58 27.91 -1.04
CA GLY A 43 6.81 27.77 0.20
C GLY A 43 6.63 26.32 0.69
N ALA A 44 7.03 25.32 -0.11
CA ALA A 44 6.97 23.92 0.29
C ALA A 44 8.03 23.57 1.36
N ALA A 45 7.62 23.64 2.62
CA ALA A 45 8.44 23.21 3.74
C ALA A 45 8.38 21.68 3.94
N TYR A 46 9.42 20.96 3.51
CA TYR A 46 9.48 19.50 3.57
C TYR A 46 9.22 18.91 4.96
N GLY A 47 9.64 19.58 6.03
CA GLY A 47 9.42 19.12 7.40
C GLY A 47 7.93 18.98 7.73
N TYR A 48 7.15 20.02 7.46
CA TYR A 48 5.71 20.01 7.68
C TYR A 48 4.99 18.99 6.79
N ILE A 49 5.36 18.91 5.52
CA ILE A 49 4.75 17.96 4.58
C ILE A 49 5.06 16.50 4.98
N LYS A 50 6.25 16.23 5.54
CA LYS A 50 6.58 14.91 6.09
C LYS A 50 5.74 14.55 7.32
N LEU A 51 5.47 15.51 8.19
CA LEU A 51 4.61 15.30 9.36
C LEU A 51 3.17 15.04 8.93
N GLU A 52 2.63 15.87 8.04
CA GLU A 52 1.30 15.69 7.47
C GLU A 52 1.17 14.32 6.77
N LEU A 53 2.18 13.91 6.01
CA LEU A 53 2.21 12.59 5.38
C LEU A 53 2.22 11.45 6.41
N PHE A 54 2.94 11.63 7.52
CA PHE A 54 2.97 10.63 8.59
C PHE A 54 1.57 10.42 9.19
N ASP A 55 0.84 11.49 9.44
CA ASP A 55 -0.52 11.44 9.98
C ASP A 55 -1.46 10.77 8.96
N LEU A 56 -1.42 11.20 7.70
CA LEU A 56 -2.25 10.62 6.63
C LEU A 56 -2.03 9.11 6.48
N ILE A 57 -0.77 8.65 6.46
CA ILE A 57 -0.46 7.21 6.35
C ILE A 57 -0.91 6.45 7.60
N SER A 58 -0.74 7.05 8.78
CA SER A 58 -1.15 6.43 10.05
C SER A 58 -2.65 6.24 10.10
N ASP A 59 -3.41 7.27 9.75
CA ASP A 59 -4.87 7.24 9.70
C ASP A 59 -5.36 6.23 8.66
N TYR A 60 -4.85 6.32 7.43
CA TYR A 60 -5.23 5.44 6.32
C TYR A 60 -5.09 3.95 6.67
N PHE A 61 -4.00 3.58 7.35
CA PHE A 61 -3.75 2.19 7.72
C PHE A 61 -4.26 1.77 9.10
N THR A 62 -4.93 2.65 9.85
CA THR A 62 -5.41 2.34 11.21
C THR A 62 -6.22 1.04 11.25
N GLN A 63 -7.25 0.93 10.40
CA GLN A 63 -8.10 -0.26 10.39
C GLN A 63 -7.35 -1.53 9.96
N ALA A 64 -6.48 -1.42 8.95
CA ALA A 64 -5.67 -2.54 8.48
C ALA A 64 -4.68 -3.04 9.55
N ARG A 65 -4.07 -2.11 10.30
CA ARG A 65 -3.19 -2.43 11.43
C ARG A 65 -3.96 -3.10 12.57
N SER A 66 -5.17 -2.64 12.89
CA SER A 66 -6.05 -3.30 13.88
C SER A 66 -6.37 -4.73 13.47
N LYS A 67 -6.88 -4.94 12.26
CA LYS A 67 -7.20 -6.29 11.75
C LYS A 67 -5.99 -7.21 11.73
N LYS A 68 -4.82 -6.70 11.34
CA LYS A 68 -3.58 -7.47 11.41
C LYS A 68 -3.28 -7.89 12.86
N ALA A 69 -3.41 -6.99 13.82
CA ALA A 69 -3.19 -7.30 15.22
C ALA A 69 -4.20 -8.34 15.74
N GLU A 70 -5.47 -8.23 15.36
CA GLU A 70 -6.53 -9.21 15.67
C GLU A 70 -6.15 -10.61 15.14
N PHE A 71 -5.77 -10.74 13.87
CA PHE A 71 -5.38 -12.03 13.29
C PHE A 71 -4.08 -12.61 13.88
N LEU A 72 -3.15 -11.76 14.31
CA LEU A 72 -1.93 -12.23 14.97
C LEU A 72 -2.18 -12.64 16.42
N ALA A 73 -3.20 -12.07 17.08
CA ALA A 73 -3.62 -12.44 18.42
C ALA A 73 -4.43 -13.74 18.44
N ASP A 74 -5.11 -14.09 17.34
CA ASP A 74 -5.82 -15.36 17.15
C ASP A 74 -5.30 -16.15 15.92
N PRO A 75 -4.17 -16.88 16.06
CA PRO A 75 -3.65 -17.72 14.99
C PRO A 75 -4.60 -18.85 14.56
N ALA A 76 -5.51 -19.30 15.44
CA ALA A 76 -6.44 -20.38 15.13
C ALA A 76 -7.50 -19.91 14.13
N GLU A 77 -8.07 -18.72 14.34
CA GLU A 77 -8.98 -18.09 13.38
C GLU A 77 -8.28 -17.80 12.05
N LEU A 78 -7.04 -17.30 12.08
CA LEU A 78 -6.24 -17.10 10.87
C LEU A 78 -6.05 -18.42 10.09
N HIS A 79 -5.68 -19.51 10.77
CA HIS A 79 -5.55 -20.82 10.14
C HIS A 79 -6.87 -21.35 9.58
N ARG A 80 -7.99 -21.10 10.26
CA ARG A 80 -9.32 -21.48 9.77
C ARG A 80 -9.62 -20.77 8.45
N ILE A 81 -9.44 -19.46 8.39
CA ILE A 81 -9.64 -18.66 7.16
C ILE A 81 -8.75 -19.17 6.01
N LEU A 82 -7.47 -19.46 6.30
CA LEU A 82 -6.53 -19.99 5.31
C LEU A 82 -6.94 -21.39 4.82
N LYS A 83 -7.42 -22.25 5.72
CA LYS A 83 -7.91 -23.60 5.38
C LYS A 83 -9.14 -23.52 4.48
N ASP A 84 -10.11 -22.69 4.82
CA ASP A 84 -11.33 -22.50 4.02
C ASP A 84 -10.98 -22.01 2.60
N GLY A 85 -9.99 -21.12 2.46
CA GLY A 85 -9.47 -20.67 1.18
C GLY A 85 -8.77 -21.79 0.40
N ALA A 86 -7.97 -22.61 1.08
CA ALA A 86 -7.26 -23.74 0.49
C ALA A 86 -8.22 -24.83 -0.02
N GLU A 87 -9.31 -25.10 0.69
CA GLU A 87 -10.34 -26.05 0.25
C GLU A 87 -11.02 -25.58 -1.05
N LYS A 88 -11.45 -24.33 -1.12
CA LYS A 88 -12.03 -23.73 -2.33
C LYS A 88 -11.06 -23.76 -3.52
N ALA A 89 -9.79 -23.46 -3.28
CA ALA A 89 -8.75 -23.52 -4.31
C ALA A 89 -8.52 -24.96 -4.78
N ARG A 90 -8.51 -25.92 -3.84
CA ARG A 90 -8.31 -27.34 -4.12
C ARG A 90 -9.41 -27.93 -4.99
N GLU A 91 -10.67 -27.57 -4.77
CA GLU A 91 -11.79 -28.01 -5.60
C GLU A 91 -11.56 -27.71 -7.09
N ARG A 92 -11.03 -26.52 -7.40
CA ARG A 92 -10.69 -26.13 -8.78
C ARG A 92 -9.42 -26.82 -9.27
N ALA A 93 -8.39 -26.85 -8.43
CA ALA A 93 -7.09 -27.41 -8.79
C ALA A 93 -7.15 -28.92 -9.09
N VAL A 94 -7.96 -29.69 -8.36
CA VAL A 94 -8.11 -31.14 -8.58
C VAL A 94 -8.65 -31.43 -9.98
N VAL A 95 -9.67 -30.68 -10.44
CA VAL A 95 -10.22 -30.85 -11.79
C VAL A 95 -9.16 -30.63 -12.86
N THR A 96 -8.38 -29.54 -12.75
CA THR A 96 -7.28 -29.26 -13.68
C THR A 96 -6.21 -30.34 -13.61
N LEU A 97 -5.82 -30.76 -12.41
CA LEU A 97 -4.78 -31.76 -12.21
C LEU A 97 -5.17 -33.13 -12.77
N ASP A 98 -6.44 -33.51 -12.69
CA ASP A 98 -6.94 -34.75 -13.27
C ASP A 98 -6.86 -34.75 -14.80
N ILE A 99 -7.17 -33.62 -15.45
CA ILE A 99 -6.99 -33.47 -16.90
C ILE A 99 -5.51 -33.62 -17.26
N VAL A 100 -4.63 -32.95 -16.51
CA VAL A 100 -3.17 -33.05 -16.72
C VAL A 100 -2.71 -34.50 -16.59
N ARG A 101 -3.07 -35.17 -15.48
CA ARG A 101 -2.71 -36.59 -15.23
C ARG A 101 -3.19 -37.53 -16.34
N GLN A 102 -4.40 -37.31 -16.86
CA GLN A 102 -4.93 -38.08 -17.99
C GLN A 102 -4.09 -37.85 -19.25
N ARG A 103 -3.67 -36.62 -19.54
CA ARG A 103 -2.87 -36.28 -20.73
C ARG A 103 -1.44 -36.78 -20.65
N VAL A 104 -0.84 -36.81 -19.47
CA VAL A 104 0.56 -37.25 -19.25
C VAL A 104 0.69 -38.73 -18.89
N GLY A 105 -0.42 -39.47 -18.81
CA GLY A 105 -0.40 -40.92 -18.57
C GLY A 105 -0.09 -41.33 -17.12
N VAL A 106 -0.32 -40.46 -16.14
CA VAL A 106 -0.01 -40.69 -14.71
C VAL A 106 -1.27 -40.97 -13.89
N ARG A 107 -2.29 -41.56 -14.54
CA ARG A 107 -3.53 -42.01 -13.89
C ARG A 107 -3.47 -43.54 -13.80
N TYR A 108 -3.33 -44.07 -12.58
CA TYR A 108 -3.49 -45.48 -12.27
C TYR A 108 -4.94 -45.77 -11.89
#